data_AF-A0A835C7C4-F1
#
_entry.id   AF-A0A835C7C4-F1
#
_cell.length_a   1.000
_cell.length_b   1.000
_cell.length_c   1.000
_cell.angle_alpha   90.00
_cell.angle_beta   90.00
_cell.angle_gamma   90.00
#
_symmetry.space_group_name_H-M   'P 1'
#
loop_
_entity.id
_entity.type
_entity.pdbx_description
1 polymer ?
#
loop_
_entity_poly.entity_id
_entity_poly.type
_entity_poly.pdbx_seq_one_letter_code
_entity_poly.pdbx_strand_id
1 'polypeptide(L)'
;MAPGQLSGKAKALVTDPHLEDPNRRGIGGMAMDPSSVYLFVRRRYSGFAPEAYCPLYKVSVPDSSLPGASATTREESHRQIAAVEIDLEGMSFVSLPSSEWIIGVGGVPGATIIIDDDTEPPTKVIRGPNLLAAKRYPILAAVGDKVYALCISPSYKTEPDFVPWFEVLDLSKGTVTEAADGSLRLDGCSWEELAWPSCFPRRLSPTDYLHPPIKNVRAYVVVPPYVLLSINPEMPSSCTYAFDTNSGEWHTINNSSLPFLGLAVPHGPRGCCVFLGSSQKDGRVYAYHIRVSTSSSAKAGVVSAGKGSALGLSITECSIRNKEHERVGRMAEHSIISLDSGRFSLLTFFLDHRKYKMIASRTYSKKLFVKLTTYHIENNPAFLEETQGQQNLLTLKHEIQVSKQQEQDFEFFSSYGFSPPEIRLALST
;
A
#
# COMPACT_ATOMS: atom_id res chain seq x y z
N MET A 1 -20.99 -8.68 -58.89
CA MET A 1 -19.93 -7.98 -59.65
C MET A 1 -19.89 -6.53 -59.18
N ALA A 2 -18.86 -6.14 -58.43
CA ALA A 2 -18.36 -4.75 -58.41
C ALA A 2 -17.38 -4.58 -59.63
N PRO A 3 -16.87 -3.40 -60.05
CA PRO A 3 -16.60 -2.19 -59.26
C PRO A 3 -16.67 -0.80 -59.98
N GLY A 4 -16.35 0.28 -59.23
CA GLY A 4 -15.74 1.54 -59.72
C GLY A 4 -16.67 2.76 -59.79
N GLN A 5 -16.26 4.00 -59.51
CA GLN A 5 -15.01 4.56 -58.98
C GLN A 5 -15.29 6.04 -58.64
N LEU A 6 -14.79 6.51 -57.49
CA LEU A 6 -14.76 7.93 -57.10
C LEU A 6 -13.66 8.68 -57.88
N SER A 7 -13.95 9.90 -58.29
CA SER A 7 -13.00 10.88 -58.83
C SER A 7 -13.22 12.23 -58.15
N GLY A 8 -12.15 12.90 -57.71
CA GLY A 8 -12.16 14.36 -57.56
C GLY A 8 -11.49 14.98 -56.33
N LYS A 9 -10.18 14.77 -56.19
CA LYS A 9 -9.11 15.62 -55.64
C LYS A 9 -9.41 16.77 -54.64
N ALA A 10 -8.59 16.71 -53.59
CA ALA A 10 -8.26 17.69 -52.55
C ALA A 10 -7.94 19.13 -52.99
N LYS A 11 -8.16 20.06 -52.04
CA LYS A 11 -7.33 21.26 -51.83
C LYS A 11 -7.05 21.44 -50.33
N ALA A 12 -5.78 21.23 -49.97
CA ALA A 12 -5.10 21.85 -48.84
C ALA A 12 -4.79 23.33 -49.22
N LEU A 13 -4.43 24.30 -48.38
CA LEU A 13 -3.91 24.42 -47.02
C LEU A 13 -3.91 25.94 -46.72
N VAL A 14 -4.24 26.43 -45.52
CA VAL A 14 -3.53 27.58 -44.88
C VAL A 14 -3.65 27.45 -43.37
N THR A 15 -2.48 27.42 -42.75
CA THR A 15 -2.11 27.36 -41.32
C THR A 15 -2.17 28.72 -40.62
N ASP A 16 -2.48 28.73 -39.32
CA ASP A 16 -1.63 29.42 -38.30
C ASP A 16 -1.99 28.96 -36.86
N PRO A 17 -1.16 29.24 -35.82
CA PRO A 17 -0.59 28.19 -34.98
C PRO A 17 -0.72 28.51 -33.48
N HIS A 18 -1.26 27.61 -32.66
CA HIS A 18 -0.88 27.63 -31.24
C HIS A 18 -0.97 26.22 -30.68
N LEU A 19 0.14 25.81 -30.05
CA LEU A 19 0.29 24.58 -29.30
C LEU A 19 -0.89 24.39 -28.33
N GLU A 20 -1.68 23.35 -28.55
CA GLU A 20 -2.38 22.67 -27.46
C GLU A 20 -1.86 21.24 -27.35
N ASP A 21 -1.50 20.93 -26.11
CA ASP A 21 -0.90 19.73 -25.55
C ASP A 21 -1.86 18.53 -25.66
N PRO A 22 -1.47 17.36 -26.22
CA PRO A 22 -2.36 16.23 -26.38
C PRO A 22 -2.40 15.39 -25.10
N ASN A 23 -3.02 15.90 -24.04
CA ASN A 23 -3.38 15.12 -22.84
C ASN A 23 -4.75 15.52 -22.29
N ARG A 24 -5.80 15.33 -23.10
CA ARG A 24 -7.18 15.20 -22.62
C ARG A 24 -7.96 14.21 -23.48
N ARG A 25 -8.06 12.95 -23.01
CA ARG A 25 -9.26 12.12 -23.13
C ARG A 25 -9.78 11.95 -21.69
N GLY A 26 -11.04 12.12 -21.33
CA GLY A 26 -12.23 12.40 -22.13
C GLY A 26 -13.17 13.37 -21.42
N ILE A 27 -14.01 14.01 -22.22
CA ILE A 27 -15.21 14.71 -21.79
C ILE A 27 -16.35 13.72 -21.95
N GLY A 28 -16.98 13.33 -20.84
CA GLY A 28 -18.22 12.54 -20.84
C GLY A 28 -18.50 11.86 -19.51
N GLY A 29 -19.33 12.47 -18.66
CA GLY A 29 -20.04 11.82 -17.55
C GLY A 29 -19.24 11.59 -16.27
N MET A 30 -19.45 12.45 -15.27
CA MET A 30 -19.03 12.20 -13.88
C MET A 30 -19.89 11.09 -13.27
N ALA A 31 -19.43 9.85 -13.38
CA ALA A 31 -19.61 8.82 -12.37
C ALA A 31 -18.20 8.37 -12.01
N MET A 32 -17.71 8.73 -10.82
CA MET A 32 -16.54 8.03 -10.31
C MET A 32 -16.98 6.60 -10.07
N ASP A 33 -16.28 5.64 -10.64
CA ASP A 33 -16.53 4.24 -10.35
C ASP A 33 -16.31 4.00 -8.84
N PRO A 34 -17.15 3.17 -8.19
CA PRO A 34 -17.05 2.94 -6.76
C PRO A 34 -15.70 2.29 -6.42
N SER A 35 -14.98 2.87 -5.46
CA SER A 35 -13.71 2.32 -4.98
C SER A 35 -13.86 0.84 -4.63
N SER A 36 -12.92 0.04 -5.10
CA SER A 36 -13.00 -1.41 -4.99
C SER A 36 -11.88 -1.94 -4.11
N VAL A 37 -12.26 -2.71 -3.10
CA VAL A 37 -11.31 -3.35 -2.17
C VAL A 37 -11.04 -4.77 -2.63
N TYR A 38 -9.77 -5.11 -2.75
CA TYR A 38 -9.30 -6.41 -3.19
C TYR A 38 -8.84 -7.24 -2.00
N LEU A 39 -9.48 -8.40 -1.81
CA LEU A 39 -9.15 -9.36 -0.76
C LEU A 39 -8.38 -10.53 -1.36
N PHE A 40 -7.13 -10.70 -0.93
CA PHE A 40 -6.32 -11.88 -1.22
C PHE A 40 -6.45 -12.86 -0.07
N VAL A 41 -7.22 -13.94 -0.25
CA VAL A 41 -7.51 -14.89 0.84
C VAL A 41 -6.63 -16.11 0.74
N ARG A 42 -5.69 -16.24 1.69
CA ARG A 42 -4.65 -17.28 1.63
C ARG A 42 -5.14 -18.63 2.17
N ARG A 43 -5.48 -19.52 1.26
CA ARG A 43 -5.80 -20.92 1.61
C ARG A 43 -4.51 -21.73 1.73
N ARG A 44 -4.44 -22.58 2.74
CA ARG A 44 -3.30 -23.49 2.94
C ARG A 44 -3.30 -24.56 1.87
N TYR A 45 -2.12 -24.82 1.34
CA TYR A 45 -1.84 -25.94 0.45
C TYR A 45 -1.38 -27.17 1.25
N SER A 46 -1.79 -28.37 0.83
CA SER A 46 -1.12 -29.62 1.18
C SER A 46 -0.52 -30.19 -0.10
N GLY A 47 0.71 -30.69 -0.06
CA GLY A 47 1.50 -31.20 -1.20
C GLY A 47 0.90 -32.32 -2.07
N PHE A 48 -0.39 -32.58 -1.98
CA PHE A 48 -1.14 -33.62 -2.69
C PHE A 48 -2.30 -33.07 -3.54
N ALA A 49 -2.47 -31.75 -3.69
CA ALA A 49 -3.48 -31.15 -4.57
C ALA A 49 -2.78 -30.47 -5.76
N PRO A 50 -3.24 -30.56 -7.02
CA PRO A 50 -2.47 -30.03 -8.15
C PRO A 50 -2.50 -28.49 -8.31
N GLU A 51 -3.36 -27.76 -7.62
CA GLU A 51 -3.68 -26.36 -7.94
C GLU A 51 -3.65 -25.47 -6.68
N ALA A 52 -2.50 -24.85 -6.41
CA ALA A 52 -2.35 -23.84 -5.37
C ALA A 52 -2.82 -22.48 -5.91
N TYR A 53 -4.12 -22.27 -6.06
CA TYR A 53 -4.66 -20.96 -6.43
C TYR A 53 -4.98 -20.12 -5.18
N CYS A 54 -4.65 -18.84 -5.22
CA CYS A 54 -5.14 -17.86 -4.27
C CYS A 54 -6.34 -17.12 -4.90
N PRO A 55 -7.56 -17.27 -4.36
CA PRO A 55 -8.70 -16.53 -4.88
C PRO A 55 -8.56 -15.04 -4.57
N LEU A 56 -8.76 -14.23 -5.60
CA LEU A 56 -8.87 -12.78 -5.50
C LEU A 56 -10.34 -12.39 -5.53
N TYR A 57 -10.78 -11.68 -4.50
CA TYR A 57 -12.15 -11.17 -4.40
C TYR A 57 -12.15 -9.66 -4.56
N LYS A 58 -13.01 -9.15 -5.45
CA LYS A 58 -13.33 -7.72 -5.56
C LYS A 58 -14.56 -7.45 -4.70
N VAL A 59 -14.45 -6.47 -3.82
CA VAL A 59 -15.54 -5.98 -2.98
C VAL A 59 -15.80 -4.54 -3.36
N SER A 60 -16.95 -4.28 -3.97
CA SER A 60 -17.37 -2.91 -4.28
C SER A 60 -17.76 -2.20 -3.00
N VAL A 61 -17.20 -1.00 -2.77
CA VAL A 61 -17.60 -0.13 -1.67
C VAL A 61 -18.48 0.98 -2.26
N PRO A 62 -19.82 0.89 -2.15
CA PRO A 62 -20.72 1.86 -2.77
C PRO A 62 -20.53 3.26 -2.21
N ASP A 63 -20.72 4.26 -3.08
CA ASP A 63 -20.78 5.67 -2.70
C ASP A 63 -22.07 5.99 -1.98
N SER A 64 -21.97 6.26 -0.68
CA SER A 64 -23.11 6.64 0.15
C SER A 64 -23.60 8.08 -0.09
N SER A 65 -22.94 8.83 -0.98
CA SER A 65 -23.29 10.21 -1.36
C SER A 65 -24.43 10.30 -2.38
N LEU A 66 -24.91 9.18 -2.94
CA LEU A 66 -26.02 9.15 -3.91
C LEU A 66 -27.37 9.06 -3.19
N PRO A 67 -28.21 10.11 -3.21
CA PRO A 67 -29.55 10.07 -2.62
C PRO A 67 -30.45 9.17 -3.48
N GLY A 68 -30.85 8.02 -2.94
CA GLY A 68 -31.79 7.10 -3.61
C GLY A 68 -31.44 5.62 -3.53
N ALA A 69 -30.28 5.24 -2.99
CA ALA A 69 -29.96 3.84 -2.69
C ALA A 69 -30.77 3.36 -1.47
N SER A 70 -32.07 3.18 -1.68
CA SER A 70 -32.98 2.46 -0.79
C SER A 70 -32.34 1.13 -0.40
N ALA A 71 -32.28 0.88 0.91
CA ALA A 71 -31.91 -0.38 1.53
C ALA A 71 -32.97 -1.46 1.23
N THR A 72 -33.06 -1.85 -0.04
CA THR A 72 -33.92 -2.90 -0.54
C THR A 72 -33.16 -3.58 -1.66
N THR A 73 -32.30 -4.53 -1.32
CA THR A 73 -32.45 -5.97 -1.58
C THR A 73 -31.13 -6.63 -1.19
N ARG A 74 -31.23 -7.69 -0.39
CA ARG A 74 -30.13 -8.53 0.05
C ARG A 74 -29.60 -9.31 -1.16
N GLU A 75 -28.45 -8.95 -1.70
CA GLU A 75 -27.68 -9.81 -2.61
C GLU A 75 -26.18 -9.50 -2.53
N GLU A 76 -25.39 -10.57 -2.43
CA GLU A 76 -23.96 -10.61 -2.15
C GLU A 76 -23.15 -9.91 -3.27
N SER A 77 -22.45 -8.80 -2.98
CA SER A 77 -21.58 -8.16 -3.99
C SER A 77 -20.08 -8.32 -3.71
N HIS A 78 -19.67 -9.47 -3.16
CA HIS A 78 -18.28 -9.91 -3.34
C HIS A 78 -18.25 -10.98 -4.43
N ARG A 79 -17.50 -10.71 -5.49
CA ARG A 79 -17.32 -11.68 -6.57
C ARG A 79 -15.87 -12.13 -6.56
N GLN A 80 -15.65 -13.45 -6.64
CA GLN A 80 -14.34 -13.97 -7.03
C GLN A 80 -14.12 -13.55 -8.49
N ILE A 81 -13.14 -12.71 -8.71
CA ILE A 81 -12.84 -12.12 -10.02
C ILE A 81 -11.67 -12.84 -10.71
N ALA A 82 -10.75 -13.40 -9.94
CA ALA A 82 -9.63 -14.16 -10.46
C ALA A 82 -9.24 -15.30 -9.51
N ALA A 83 -8.72 -16.37 -10.09
CA ALA A 83 -7.92 -17.36 -9.38
C ALA A 83 -6.46 -17.09 -9.77
N VAL A 84 -5.66 -16.60 -8.83
CA VAL A 84 -4.24 -16.35 -9.10
C VAL A 84 -3.51 -17.66 -8.91
N GLU A 85 -3.06 -18.26 -10.01
CA GLU A 85 -2.29 -19.54 -10.05
C GLU A 85 -0.82 -19.36 -9.62
N ILE A 86 -0.50 -18.29 -8.90
CA ILE A 86 0.85 -17.97 -8.44
C ILE A 86 0.86 -18.11 -6.92
N ASP A 87 1.95 -18.67 -6.39
CA ASP A 87 2.15 -18.71 -4.95
C ASP A 87 2.34 -17.30 -4.41
N LEU A 88 1.31 -16.78 -3.74
CA LEU A 88 1.33 -15.47 -3.10
C LEU A 88 1.98 -15.52 -1.70
N GLU A 89 2.53 -16.67 -1.28
CA GLU A 89 3.27 -16.79 -0.04
C GLU A 89 4.45 -15.81 -0.01
N GLY A 90 4.49 -14.97 1.02
CA GLY A 90 5.56 -13.98 1.16
C GLY A 90 5.40 -12.75 0.28
N MET A 91 4.27 -12.56 -0.43
CA MET A 91 4.03 -11.33 -1.18
C MET A 91 3.39 -10.23 -0.32
N SER A 92 3.71 -8.99 -0.67
CA SER A 92 3.04 -7.77 -0.23
C SER A 92 2.38 -7.09 -1.42
N PHE A 93 1.40 -6.21 -1.18
CA PHE A 93 0.65 -5.54 -2.23
C PHE A 93 0.63 -4.02 -2.01
N VAL A 94 0.65 -3.28 -3.10
CA VAL A 94 0.51 -1.81 -3.10
C VAL A 94 -0.28 -1.37 -4.33
N SER A 95 -1.08 -0.33 -4.17
CA SER A 95 -1.79 0.32 -5.26
C SER A 95 -0.93 1.43 -5.85
N LEU A 96 -0.83 1.52 -7.17
CA LEU A 96 -0.03 2.56 -7.83
C LEU A 96 -0.90 3.79 -8.11
N PRO A 97 -0.70 4.96 -7.48
CA PRO A 97 -1.65 6.07 -7.61
C PRO A 97 -1.79 6.70 -9.02
N SER A 98 -0.87 6.39 -9.94
CA SER A 98 -0.87 6.87 -11.33
C SER A 98 -1.62 5.97 -12.31
N SER A 99 -2.08 4.79 -11.87
CA SER A 99 -2.80 3.80 -12.68
C SER A 99 -3.79 3.02 -11.82
N GLU A 100 -4.75 2.30 -12.38
CA GLU A 100 -5.60 1.40 -11.57
C GLU A 100 -4.92 0.05 -11.25
N TRP A 101 -3.59 0.01 -11.26
CA TRP A 101 -2.81 -1.20 -11.03
C TRP A 101 -2.61 -1.50 -9.54
N ILE A 102 -2.85 -2.76 -9.20
CA ILE A 102 -2.45 -3.37 -7.93
C ILE A 102 -1.21 -4.22 -8.18
N ILE A 103 -0.14 -3.95 -7.44
CA ILE A 103 1.16 -4.57 -7.65
C ILE A 103 1.47 -5.46 -6.46
N GLY A 104 1.59 -6.77 -6.72
CA GLY A 104 2.04 -7.77 -5.77
C GLY A 104 3.52 -8.07 -5.95
N VAL A 105 4.32 -8.03 -4.88
CA VAL A 105 5.76 -8.28 -4.93
C VAL A 105 6.20 -9.16 -3.76
N GLY A 106 7.04 -10.15 -4.02
CA GLY A 106 7.76 -10.93 -2.99
C GLY A 106 7.64 -12.45 -3.17
N GLY A 107 7.78 -13.16 -2.06
CA GLY A 107 7.81 -14.61 -2.01
C GLY A 107 9.16 -15.20 -2.44
N VAL A 108 9.16 -16.51 -2.68
CA VAL A 108 10.31 -17.25 -3.22
C VAL A 108 9.84 -17.86 -4.54
N PRO A 109 10.34 -17.41 -5.71
CA PRO A 109 11.66 -16.79 -5.92
C PRO A 109 11.72 -15.25 -5.90
N GLY A 110 10.67 -14.53 -5.46
CA GLY A 110 10.63 -13.06 -5.48
C GLY A 110 9.86 -12.53 -6.69
N ALA A 111 8.65 -13.03 -6.90
CA ALA A 111 7.83 -12.71 -8.07
C ALA A 111 7.25 -11.29 -8.01
N THR A 112 6.90 -10.76 -9.18
CA THR A 112 6.07 -9.56 -9.33
C THR A 112 4.83 -9.90 -10.14
N ILE A 113 3.67 -9.47 -9.66
CA ILE A 113 2.40 -9.58 -10.37
C ILE A 113 1.72 -8.22 -10.39
N ILE A 114 1.02 -7.92 -11.48
CA ILE A 114 0.25 -6.71 -11.65
C ILE A 114 -1.17 -7.13 -12.01
N ILE A 115 -2.12 -6.55 -11.30
CA ILE A 115 -3.54 -6.78 -11.44
C ILE A 115 -4.08 -5.48 -12.01
N ASP A 116 -4.56 -5.55 -13.24
CA ASP A 116 -5.13 -4.43 -13.98
C ASP A 116 -6.67 -4.47 -13.86
N ASP A 117 -7.26 -3.48 -13.20
CA ASP A 117 -8.71 -3.42 -12.98
C ASP A 117 -9.49 -2.89 -14.20
N ASP A 118 -8.82 -2.20 -15.13
CA ASP A 118 -9.45 -1.48 -16.24
C ASP A 118 -9.86 -2.37 -17.43
N THR A 119 -9.52 -3.67 -17.41
CA THR A 119 -9.74 -4.54 -18.58
C THR A 119 -11.03 -5.35 -18.48
N GLU A 120 -11.84 -5.38 -19.54
CA GLU A 120 -12.86 -6.42 -19.76
C GLU A 120 -12.30 -7.58 -20.61
N PRO A 121 -12.48 -8.86 -20.22
CA PRO A 121 -13.07 -9.34 -18.97
C PRO A 121 -12.20 -8.98 -17.74
N PRO A 122 -12.82 -8.86 -16.55
CA PRO A 122 -12.18 -8.28 -15.38
C PRO A 122 -10.87 -8.98 -15.02
N THR A 123 -9.86 -8.15 -14.80
CA THR A 123 -8.63 -8.48 -14.07
C THR A 123 -7.69 -9.46 -14.78
N LYS A 124 -6.94 -8.96 -15.77
CA LYS A 124 -5.80 -9.70 -16.30
C LYS A 124 -4.64 -9.63 -15.31
N VAL A 125 -4.03 -10.79 -15.02
CA VAL A 125 -2.81 -10.87 -14.22
C VAL A 125 -1.61 -10.75 -15.17
N ILE A 126 -0.90 -9.64 -15.07
CA ILE A 126 0.33 -9.36 -15.82
C ILE A 126 1.50 -9.80 -14.97
N ARG A 127 2.40 -10.61 -15.53
CA ARG A 127 3.63 -11.04 -14.84
C ARG A 127 4.72 -9.99 -14.98
N GLY A 128 5.24 -9.49 -13.87
CA GLY A 128 6.37 -8.56 -13.84
C GLY A 128 7.72 -9.27 -13.74
N PRO A 129 8.82 -8.49 -13.76
CA PRO A 129 10.16 -9.02 -13.50
C PRO A 129 10.29 -9.51 -12.06
N ASN A 130 11.11 -10.53 -11.83
CA ASN A 130 11.43 -10.97 -10.46
C ASN A 130 12.35 -9.95 -9.77
N LEU A 131 12.23 -9.84 -8.46
CA LEU A 131 13.20 -9.18 -7.60
C LEU A 131 14.61 -9.75 -7.82
N LEU A 132 15.63 -8.93 -7.61
CA LEU A 132 17.02 -9.36 -7.64
C LEU A 132 17.35 -10.35 -6.51
N ALA A 133 16.74 -10.14 -5.33
CA ALA A 133 16.77 -11.08 -4.20
C ALA A 133 15.35 -11.34 -3.68
N ALA A 134 15.07 -12.60 -3.32
CA ALA A 134 13.77 -13.00 -2.82
C ALA A 134 13.46 -12.29 -1.49
N LYS A 135 12.24 -11.76 -1.32
CA LYS A 135 11.83 -11.06 -0.09
C LYS A 135 10.54 -11.63 0.43
N ARG A 136 10.45 -11.83 1.74
CA ARG A 136 9.25 -12.34 2.39
C ARG A 136 8.52 -11.18 3.09
N TYR A 137 7.34 -10.88 2.58
CA TYR A 137 6.49 -9.77 2.99
C TYR A 137 7.27 -8.44 2.97
N PRO A 138 7.85 -8.05 1.82
CA PRO A 138 8.59 -6.81 1.71
C PRO A 138 7.69 -5.62 2.06
N ILE A 139 8.29 -4.55 2.57
CA ILE A 139 7.66 -3.24 2.63
C ILE A 139 7.59 -2.73 1.19
N LEU A 140 6.40 -2.32 0.78
CA LEU A 140 6.16 -1.71 -0.52
C LEU A 140 5.77 -0.25 -0.35
N ALA A 141 6.41 0.62 -1.14
CA ALA A 141 6.04 2.02 -1.25
C ALA A 141 5.90 2.36 -2.74
N ALA A 142 4.76 2.94 -3.11
CA ALA A 142 4.51 3.47 -4.44
C ALA A 142 4.65 4.99 -4.41
N VAL A 143 5.53 5.55 -5.26
CA VAL A 143 5.73 6.99 -5.40
C VAL A 143 5.86 7.32 -6.88
N GLY A 144 4.85 8.00 -7.43
CA GLY A 144 4.71 8.16 -8.88
C GLY A 144 4.61 6.79 -9.56
N ASP A 145 5.37 6.58 -10.64
CA ASP A 145 5.43 5.31 -11.38
C ASP A 145 6.50 4.34 -10.85
N LYS A 146 7.04 4.59 -9.66
CA LYS A 146 8.07 3.76 -9.05
C LYS A 146 7.51 2.99 -7.86
N VAL A 147 7.88 1.70 -7.79
CA VAL A 147 7.61 0.85 -6.63
C VAL A 147 8.93 0.49 -5.96
N TYR A 148 9.01 0.76 -4.68
CA TYR A 148 10.17 0.45 -3.85
C TYR A 148 9.86 -0.77 -2.99
N ALA A 149 10.79 -1.72 -2.92
CA ALA A 149 10.68 -2.95 -2.13
C ALA A 149 11.84 -3.05 -1.14
N LEU A 150 11.52 -3.03 0.16
CA LEU A 150 12.49 -3.17 1.27
C LEU A 150 12.22 -4.44 2.08
N CYS A 151 13.26 -5.20 2.43
CA CYS A 151 13.10 -6.30 3.40
C CYS A 151 12.59 -5.77 4.74
N ILE A 152 11.51 -6.37 5.26
CA ILE A 152 11.02 -6.04 6.61
C ILE A 152 12.00 -6.49 7.70
N SER A 153 12.72 -7.58 7.44
CA SER A 153 13.69 -8.19 8.35
C SER A 153 14.88 -8.74 7.55
N PRO A 154 15.95 -7.95 7.32
CA PRO A 154 17.09 -8.40 6.52
C PRO A 154 17.73 -9.68 7.11
N SER A 155 17.98 -10.64 6.22
CA SER A 155 18.81 -11.81 6.45
C SER A 155 20.24 -11.55 6.00
N TYR A 156 21.20 -12.09 6.73
CA TYR A 156 22.65 -11.96 6.47
C TYR A 156 23.30 -13.28 6.09
N LYS A 157 22.53 -14.36 5.96
CA LYS A 157 23.07 -15.70 5.72
C LYS A 157 22.48 -16.35 4.48
N THR A 158 21.18 -16.26 4.30
CA THR A 158 20.46 -16.99 3.24
C THR A 158 19.19 -16.28 2.85
N GLU A 159 18.69 -16.61 1.66
CA GLU A 159 17.35 -16.24 1.22
C GLU A 159 16.24 -16.93 2.04
N PRO A 160 15.01 -16.37 2.10
CA PRO A 160 14.65 -15.03 1.61
C PRO A 160 15.20 -13.90 2.49
N ASP A 161 15.03 -12.67 2.02
CA ASP A 161 15.43 -11.41 2.65
C ASP A 161 16.95 -11.19 2.68
N PHE A 162 17.69 -11.87 1.79
CA PHE A 162 19.12 -11.62 1.62
C PHE A 162 19.37 -10.37 0.75
N VAL A 163 20.65 -9.99 0.60
CA VAL A 163 21.02 -8.81 -0.21
C VAL A 163 20.75 -9.05 -1.70
N PRO A 164 20.32 -8.01 -2.47
CA PRO A 164 20.07 -6.64 -2.02
C PRO A 164 18.80 -6.49 -1.18
N TRP A 165 18.85 -5.68 -0.11
CA TRP A 165 17.70 -5.51 0.79
C TRP A 165 16.71 -4.45 0.33
N PHE A 166 17.13 -3.51 -0.52
CA PHE A 166 16.29 -2.43 -1.02
C PHE A 166 16.40 -2.35 -2.54
N GLU A 167 15.25 -2.36 -3.21
CA GLU A 167 15.17 -2.39 -4.67
C GLU A 167 14.07 -1.45 -5.15
N VAL A 168 14.15 -1.01 -6.41
CA VAL A 168 13.12 -0.21 -7.07
C VAL A 168 12.78 -0.78 -8.44
N LEU A 169 11.49 -0.76 -8.77
CA LEU A 169 10.96 -1.00 -10.10
C LEU A 169 10.39 0.30 -10.64
N ASP A 170 10.86 0.71 -11.82
CA ASP A 170 10.35 1.88 -12.54
C ASP A 170 9.42 1.44 -13.66
N LEU A 171 8.11 1.62 -13.45
CA LEU A 171 7.07 1.18 -14.36
C LEU A 171 6.90 2.10 -15.56
N SER A 172 7.42 3.33 -15.50
CA SER A 172 7.38 4.26 -16.65
C SER A 172 8.15 3.73 -17.87
N LYS A 173 9.05 2.77 -17.65
CA LYS A 173 9.82 2.07 -18.69
C LYS A 173 9.12 0.80 -19.21
N GLY A 174 8.07 0.36 -18.52
CA GLY A 174 7.40 -0.90 -18.76
C GLY A 174 6.42 -0.84 -19.93
N THR A 175 6.29 -1.93 -20.68
CA THR A 175 5.24 -2.12 -21.67
C THR A 175 4.63 -3.49 -21.50
N VAL A 176 3.29 -3.56 -21.49
CA VAL A 176 2.57 -4.84 -21.40
C VAL A 176 2.60 -5.52 -22.76
N THR A 177 3.10 -6.74 -22.80
CA THR A 177 3.16 -7.59 -23.99
C THR A 177 2.39 -8.89 -23.75
N GLU A 178 1.90 -9.49 -24.83
CA GLU A 178 1.24 -10.78 -24.80
C GLU A 178 2.18 -11.84 -25.39
N ALA A 179 2.46 -12.88 -24.61
CA ALA A 179 3.27 -14.01 -25.07
C ALA A 179 2.45 -14.94 -25.98
N ALA A 180 3.14 -15.84 -26.69
CA ALA A 180 2.50 -16.78 -27.63
C ALA A 180 1.48 -17.73 -26.97
N ASP A 181 1.56 -17.91 -25.66
CA ASP A 181 0.61 -18.70 -24.85
C ASP A 181 -0.58 -17.88 -24.33
N GLY A 182 -0.69 -16.60 -24.72
CA GLY A 182 -1.73 -15.67 -24.27
C GLY A 182 -1.47 -15.06 -22.89
N SER A 183 -0.34 -15.37 -22.25
CA SER A 183 0.02 -14.77 -20.96
C SER A 183 0.52 -13.34 -21.13
N LEU A 184 0.08 -12.45 -20.24
CA LEU A 184 0.57 -11.06 -20.22
C LEU A 184 1.83 -10.92 -19.37
N ARG A 185 2.78 -10.15 -19.87
CA ARG A 185 4.05 -9.84 -19.19
C ARG A 185 4.37 -8.37 -19.29
N LEU A 186 5.08 -7.86 -18.30
CA LEU A 186 5.63 -6.51 -18.31
C LEU A 186 7.09 -6.57 -18.77
N ASP A 187 7.35 -6.06 -19.98
CA ASP A 187 8.68 -6.00 -20.58
C ASP A 187 9.27 -4.59 -20.49
N GLY A 188 10.59 -4.44 -20.66
CA GLY A 188 11.27 -3.14 -20.73
C GLY A 188 11.64 -2.50 -19.39
N CYS A 189 11.23 -3.10 -18.26
CA CYS A 189 11.63 -2.69 -16.92
C CYS A 189 12.22 -3.87 -16.12
N SER A 190 13.06 -3.55 -15.15
CA SER A 190 13.66 -4.52 -14.22
C SER A 190 13.78 -3.90 -12.83
N TRP A 191 13.89 -4.75 -11.82
CA TRP A 191 14.27 -4.29 -10.49
C TRP A 191 15.73 -3.85 -10.47
N GLU A 192 15.99 -2.71 -9.82
CA GLU A 192 17.32 -2.13 -9.64
C GLU A 192 17.63 -2.07 -8.14
N GLU A 193 18.86 -2.45 -7.75
CA GLU A 193 19.33 -2.32 -6.37
C GLU A 193 19.48 -0.84 -5.99
N LEU A 194 19.03 -0.51 -4.77
CA LEU A 194 19.23 0.80 -4.17
C LEU A 194 20.11 0.71 -2.91
N ALA A 195 20.68 1.84 -2.54
CA ALA A 195 21.33 1.99 -1.24
C ALA A 195 20.32 1.66 -0.13
N TRP A 196 20.71 0.81 0.82
CA TRP A 196 19.87 0.43 1.96
C TRP A 196 20.06 1.40 3.13
N PRO A 197 19.13 1.43 4.11
CA PRO A 197 19.26 2.34 5.24
C PRO A 197 20.48 1.99 6.10
N SER A 198 21.17 3.01 6.60
CA SER A 198 22.44 2.89 7.34
C SER A 198 22.38 2.00 8.60
N CYS A 199 21.18 1.73 9.10
CA CYS A 199 20.91 0.79 10.19
C CYS A 199 21.11 -0.68 9.84
N PHE A 200 21.20 -1.03 8.55
CA PHE A 200 21.51 -2.39 8.10
C PHE A 200 23.03 -2.49 7.90
N PRO A 201 23.78 -3.11 8.83
CA PRO A 201 25.23 -3.16 8.77
C PRO A 201 25.74 -3.82 7.49
N ARG A 202 26.57 -3.09 6.75
CA ARG A 202 27.23 -3.56 5.53
C ARG A 202 28.30 -4.63 5.79
N ARG A 203 28.92 -4.60 6.98
CA ARG A 203 29.95 -5.55 7.40
C ARG A 203 29.63 -6.03 8.80
N LEU A 204 29.62 -7.33 8.97
CA LEU A 204 29.49 -7.98 10.27
C LEU A 204 30.88 -8.37 10.76
N SER A 205 31.15 -8.22 12.05
CA SER A 205 32.29 -8.90 12.66
C SER A 205 32.09 -10.42 12.60
N PRO A 206 33.14 -11.26 12.74
CA PRO A 206 32.96 -12.70 12.84
C PRO A 206 31.94 -13.13 13.92
N THR A 207 31.90 -12.41 15.05
CA THR A 207 30.93 -12.64 16.13
C THR A 207 29.51 -12.29 15.70
N ASP A 208 29.32 -11.13 15.06
CA ASP A 208 28.00 -10.71 14.55
C ASP A 208 27.54 -11.59 13.39
N TYR A 209 28.47 -12.19 12.63
CA TYR A 209 28.09 -13.16 11.61
C TYR A 209 27.52 -14.44 12.24
N LEU A 210 28.08 -14.90 13.36
CA LEU A 210 27.50 -16.01 14.11
C LEU A 210 26.11 -15.64 14.66
N HIS A 211 25.96 -14.40 15.15
CA HIS A 211 24.73 -13.88 15.75
C HIS A 211 24.29 -12.57 15.08
N PRO A 212 23.69 -12.61 13.87
CA PRO A 212 23.34 -11.40 13.13
C PRO A 212 22.38 -10.50 13.91
N PRO A 213 22.52 -9.18 13.79
CA PRO A 213 21.64 -8.25 14.46
C PRO A 213 20.22 -8.40 13.92
N ILE A 214 19.25 -8.55 14.82
CA ILE A 214 17.84 -8.60 14.48
C ILE A 214 17.37 -7.17 14.24
N LYS A 215 17.24 -6.78 12.97
CA LYS A 215 16.65 -5.50 12.55
C LYS A 215 15.27 -5.79 11.98
N ASN A 216 14.23 -5.20 12.57
CA ASN A 216 12.88 -5.34 12.06
C ASN A 216 12.26 -3.96 11.86
N VAL A 217 11.84 -3.67 10.64
CA VAL A 217 11.06 -2.47 10.36
C VAL A 217 9.66 -2.67 10.93
N ARG A 218 9.28 -1.84 11.90
CA ARG A 218 7.98 -1.96 12.59
C ARG A 218 6.93 -1.00 12.07
N ALA A 219 7.36 0.12 11.51
CA ALA A 219 6.48 1.20 11.10
C ALA A 219 7.04 1.86 9.85
N TYR A 220 6.17 2.20 8.90
CA TYR A 220 6.54 2.97 7.73
C TYR A 220 5.38 3.80 7.20
N VAL A 221 5.72 4.90 6.52
CA VAL A 221 4.74 5.79 5.88
C VAL A 221 5.39 6.49 4.69
N VAL A 222 4.59 6.72 3.64
CA VAL A 222 5.02 7.49 2.47
C VAL A 222 4.51 8.92 2.66
N VAL A 223 5.43 9.86 2.87
CA VAL A 223 5.17 11.30 2.95
C VAL A 223 5.95 11.96 1.82
N PRO A 224 5.39 12.03 0.60
CA PRO A 224 6.15 12.41 -0.59
C PRO A 224 6.96 13.71 -0.40
N PRO A 225 8.24 13.73 -0.84
CA PRO A 225 8.98 12.69 -1.58
C PRO A 225 9.69 11.65 -0.67
N TYR A 226 9.34 11.55 0.61
CA TYR A 226 10.05 10.70 1.57
C TYR A 226 9.31 9.40 1.87
N VAL A 227 10.05 8.29 1.92
CA VAL A 227 9.62 7.06 2.57
C VAL A 227 10.22 7.02 3.97
N LEU A 228 9.39 7.14 4.99
CA LEU A 228 9.82 7.12 6.39
C LEU A 228 9.68 5.72 6.98
N LEU A 229 10.65 5.30 7.78
CA LEU A 229 10.60 4.03 8.51
C LEU A 229 11.17 4.12 9.91
N SER A 230 10.67 3.28 10.82
CA SER A 230 11.25 3.05 12.14
C SER A 230 11.56 1.58 12.36
N ILE A 231 12.73 1.34 12.95
CA ILE A 231 13.26 0.00 13.20
C ILE A 231 13.37 -0.21 14.70
N ASN A 232 12.86 -1.34 15.18
CA ASN A 232 12.90 -1.74 16.59
C ASN A 232 12.59 -0.55 17.54
N PRO A 233 11.41 0.08 17.45
CA PRO A 233 11.02 1.28 18.20
C PRO A 233 11.08 1.11 19.72
N GLU A 234 11.10 -0.13 20.20
CA GLU A 234 11.27 -0.49 21.62
C GLU A 234 12.70 -0.26 22.14
N MET A 235 13.68 -0.01 21.25
CA MET A 235 15.06 0.23 21.62
C MET A 235 15.29 1.72 21.97
N PRO A 236 16.11 2.03 22.99
CA PRO A 236 16.38 3.40 23.43
C PRO A 236 17.02 4.31 22.38
N SER A 237 17.67 3.72 21.37
CA SER A 237 18.34 4.41 20.26
C SER A 237 17.56 4.32 18.95
N SER A 238 16.25 4.07 19.01
CA SER A 238 15.41 3.98 17.83
C SER A 238 15.26 5.36 17.16
N CYS A 239 15.59 5.41 15.87
CA CYS A 239 15.48 6.60 15.03
C CYS A 239 14.49 6.33 13.89
N THR A 240 13.95 7.41 13.34
CA THR A 240 13.26 7.36 12.05
C THR A 240 14.28 7.59 10.94
N TYR A 241 14.19 6.79 9.88
CA TYR A 241 14.99 6.94 8.67
C TYR A 241 14.08 7.43 7.55
N ALA A 242 14.58 8.32 6.72
CA ALA A 242 13.86 8.86 5.58
C ALA A 242 14.66 8.58 4.32
N PHE A 243 14.06 7.85 3.39
CA PHE A 243 14.59 7.73 2.03
C PHE A 243 14.00 8.84 1.18
N ASP A 244 14.84 9.69 0.60
CA ASP A 244 14.42 10.72 -0.34
C ASP A 244 14.37 10.11 -1.75
N THR A 245 13.16 9.97 -2.30
CA THR A 245 12.97 9.36 -3.62
C THR A 245 13.54 10.20 -4.76
N ASN A 246 13.80 11.49 -4.54
CA ASN A 246 14.35 12.39 -5.56
C ASN A 246 15.87 12.27 -5.64
N SER A 247 16.54 12.20 -4.49
CA SER A 247 18.01 12.12 -4.43
C SER A 247 18.53 10.68 -4.41
N GLY A 248 17.71 9.72 -4.00
CA GLY A 248 18.12 8.32 -3.80
C GLY A 248 18.93 8.11 -2.52
N GLU A 249 18.93 9.07 -1.60
CA GLU A 249 19.73 9.06 -0.38
C GLU A 249 18.89 8.75 0.88
N TRP A 250 19.55 8.13 1.86
CA TRP A 250 18.98 7.92 3.19
C TRP A 250 19.41 9.00 4.16
N HIS A 251 18.44 9.50 4.93
CA HIS A 251 18.64 10.45 5.99
C HIS A 251 18.22 9.85 7.33
N THR A 252 19.01 10.09 8.38
CA THR A 252 18.62 9.74 9.74
C THR A 252 17.98 10.95 10.41
N ILE A 253 16.74 10.79 10.85
CA ILE A 253 16.01 11.78 11.62
C ILE A 253 16.12 11.39 13.09
N ASN A 254 17.02 12.07 13.82
CA ASN A 254 17.13 11.91 15.26
C ASN A 254 15.90 12.56 15.94
N ASN A 255 15.38 11.93 17.00
CA ASN A 255 14.40 12.43 17.98
C ASN A 255 13.01 11.79 18.07
N SER A 256 12.69 10.72 17.33
CA SER A 256 11.57 9.83 17.68
C SER A 256 11.42 8.68 16.68
N SER A 257 10.87 7.56 17.16
CA SER A 257 10.26 6.55 16.30
C SER A 257 8.85 6.97 15.90
N LEU A 258 8.39 6.48 14.75
CA LEU A 258 7.00 6.58 14.32
C LEU A 258 6.10 5.93 15.40
N PRO A 259 5.02 6.60 15.85
CA PRO A 259 4.21 6.16 16.99
C PRO A 259 3.18 5.07 16.67
N PHE A 260 3.30 4.42 15.50
CA PHE A 260 2.36 3.44 14.99
C PHE A 260 3.06 2.16 14.54
N LEU A 261 2.28 1.13 14.22
CA LEU A 261 2.75 -0.16 13.71
C LEU A 261 2.25 -0.38 12.28
N GLY A 262 3.10 -0.99 11.45
CA GLY A 262 2.81 -1.25 10.04
C GLY A 262 2.82 0.01 9.17
N LEU A 263 2.02 -0.03 8.11
CA LEU A 263 1.80 1.11 7.21
C LEU A 263 0.83 2.10 7.84
N ALA A 264 1.16 3.38 7.84
CA ALA A 264 0.16 4.44 7.95
C ALA A 264 -0.27 4.88 6.54
N VAL A 265 -1.58 4.81 6.25
CA VAL A 265 -2.12 5.14 4.93
C VAL A 265 -2.49 6.62 4.85
N PRO A 266 -2.17 7.32 3.74
CA PRO A 266 -2.57 8.71 3.56
C PRO A 266 -4.08 8.83 3.58
N HIS A 267 -4.60 9.89 4.20
CA HIS A 267 -6.02 10.16 4.29
C HIS A 267 -6.30 11.65 4.06
N GLY A 268 -7.37 11.95 3.33
CA GLY A 268 -7.67 13.31 2.89
C GLY A 268 -7.29 13.56 1.42
N PRO A 269 -7.51 14.79 0.92
CA PRO A 269 -7.19 15.15 -0.46
C PRO A 269 -5.67 15.05 -0.72
N ARG A 270 -5.29 14.97 -2.00
CA ARG A 270 -3.87 14.90 -2.42
C ARG A 270 -3.07 16.03 -1.77
N GLY A 271 -1.95 15.66 -1.12
CA GLY A 271 -1.09 16.60 -0.40
C GLY A 271 -1.44 16.81 1.07
N CYS A 272 -2.53 16.24 1.58
CA CYS A 272 -2.83 16.27 3.00
C CYS A 272 -1.78 15.50 3.81
N CYS A 273 -1.42 16.04 4.97
CA CYS A 273 -0.43 15.47 5.88
C CYS A 273 -1.04 14.52 6.93
N VAL A 274 -2.28 14.06 6.74
CA VAL A 274 -2.99 13.19 7.69
C VAL A 274 -2.89 11.74 7.23
N PHE A 275 -2.51 10.87 8.16
CA PHE A 275 -2.32 9.44 7.91
C PHE A 275 -3.07 8.62 8.95
N LEU A 276 -3.72 7.55 8.53
CA LEU A 276 -4.39 6.61 9.44
C LEU A 276 -3.46 5.45 9.72
N GLY A 277 -3.24 5.15 11.00
CA GLY A 277 -2.36 4.06 11.40
C GLY A 277 -2.76 3.47 12.75
N SER A 278 -2.22 2.30 13.06
CA SER A 278 -2.46 1.68 14.36
C SER A 278 -1.43 2.11 15.39
N SER A 279 -1.87 2.65 16.53
CA SER A 279 -0.97 3.10 17.59
C SER A 279 -0.17 1.95 18.19
N GLN A 280 1.12 2.20 18.38
CA GLN A 280 2.00 1.29 19.10
C GLN A 280 1.60 1.13 20.58
N LYS A 281 0.91 2.11 21.17
CA LYS A 281 0.59 2.14 22.61
C LYS A 281 -0.56 1.20 22.97
N ASP A 282 -1.63 1.19 22.18
CA ASP A 282 -2.86 0.46 22.50
C ASP A 282 -3.43 -0.37 21.34
N GLY A 283 -2.78 -0.33 20.16
CA GLY A 283 -3.19 -1.03 18.95
C GLY A 283 -4.45 -0.47 18.30
N ARG A 284 -4.94 0.71 18.70
CA ARG A 284 -6.15 1.31 18.10
C ARG A 284 -5.81 2.17 16.89
N VAL A 285 -6.82 2.47 16.08
CA VAL A 285 -6.66 3.37 14.94
C VAL A 285 -6.62 4.83 15.42
N TYR A 286 -5.58 5.56 14.99
CA TYR A 286 -5.44 7.00 15.18
C TYR A 286 -5.16 7.67 13.85
N ALA A 287 -5.42 8.98 13.82
CA ALA A 287 -4.93 9.84 12.76
C ALA A 287 -3.64 10.52 13.23
N TYR A 288 -2.64 10.52 12.36
CA TYR A 288 -1.35 11.13 12.58
C TYR A 288 -1.16 12.24 11.56
N HIS A 289 -0.97 13.46 12.04
CA HIS A 289 -0.53 14.55 11.19
C HIS A 289 1.00 14.54 11.12
N ILE A 290 1.56 14.15 9.98
CA ILE A 290 2.99 13.89 9.78
C ILE A 290 3.55 14.89 8.77
N ARG A 291 4.55 15.67 9.18
CA ARG A 291 5.24 16.63 8.30
C ARG A 291 6.75 16.45 8.36
N VAL A 292 7.38 16.46 7.19
CA VAL A 292 8.83 16.50 7.03
C VAL A 292 9.23 17.91 6.61
N SER A 293 10.18 18.53 7.32
CA SER A 293 10.69 19.86 7.03
C SER A 293 12.18 19.82 6.71
N THR A 294 12.62 20.64 5.76
CA THR A 294 14.04 20.86 5.49
C THR A 294 14.50 22.11 6.21
N SER A 295 15.51 21.99 7.07
CA SER A 295 16.16 23.18 7.61
C SER A 295 17.01 23.81 6.52
N SER A 296 16.48 24.84 5.83
CA SER A 296 17.32 25.71 5.03
C SER A 296 18.16 26.55 5.98
N SER A 297 19.48 26.44 5.89
CA SER A 297 20.40 27.29 6.66
C SER A 297 20.35 28.72 6.10
N ALA A 298 19.33 29.48 6.46
CA ALA A 298 19.31 30.92 6.26
C ALA A 298 20.22 31.61 7.29
N LYS A 299 21.55 31.42 7.16
CA LYS A 299 22.57 32.40 7.54
C LYS A 299 23.74 32.26 6.58
N ALA A 300 23.86 33.24 5.69
CA ALA A 300 25.06 33.44 4.89
C ALA A 300 26.27 33.56 5.82
N GLY A 301 27.35 32.84 5.49
CA GLY A 301 28.66 32.99 6.11
C GLY A 301 29.03 31.88 7.09
N VAL A 302 29.48 30.73 6.56
CA VAL A 302 30.75 30.05 6.84
C VAL A 302 30.70 28.72 6.08
N VAL A 303 31.61 28.57 5.12
CA VAL A 303 31.72 27.36 4.29
C VAL A 303 32.40 26.29 5.14
N SER A 304 31.62 25.34 5.68
CA SER A 304 32.16 24.03 6.07
C SER A 304 31.53 22.97 5.17
N ALA A 305 32.40 22.31 4.39
CA ALA A 305 32.03 21.19 3.56
C ALA A 305 31.56 20.02 4.44
N GLY A 306 30.37 19.51 4.18
CA GLY A 306 29.85 18.28 4.79
C GLY A 306 28.86 18.51 5.93
N LYS A 307 27.64 18.96 5.61
CA LYS A 307 26.41 18.68 6.39
C LYS A 307 25.23 18.93 5.46
N GLY A 308 24.63 17.85 4.95
CA GLY A 308 23.34 17.92 4.28
C GLY A 308 22.30 18.60 5.19
N SER A 309 21.34 19.32 4.60
CA SER A 309 20.26 19.95 5.35
C SER A 309 19.62 18.94 6.30
N ALA A 310 19.58 19.24 7.60
CA ALA A 310 18.97 18.35 8.57
C ALA A 310 17.45 18.31 8.33
N LEU A 311 16.90 17.10 8.14
CA LEU A 311 15.46 16.88 8.07
C LEU A 311 14.86 16.96 9.47
N GLY A 312 13.77 17.72 9.61
CA GLY A 312 12.92 17.75 10.78
C GLY A 312 11.67 16.90 10.55
N LEU A 313 11.16 16.27 11.61
CA LEU A 313 9.93 15.48 11.59
C LEU A 313 8.99 15.99 12.69
N SER A 314 7.77 16.34 12.31
CA SER A 314 6.70 16.72 13.24
C SER A 314 5.57 15.71 13.12
N ILE A 315 5.13 15.17 14.26
CA ILE A 315 4.04 14.21 14.33
C ILE A 315 3.06 14.66 15.42
N THR A 316 1.78 14.80 15.06
CA THR A 316 0.70 15.06 16.01
C THR A 316 -0.32 13.93 15.95
N GLU A 317 -0.59 13.30 17.08
CA GLU A 317 -1.54 12.19 17.21
C GLU A 317 -2.94 12.73 17.55
N CYS A 318 -3.95 12.30 16.79
CA CYS A 318 -5.36 12.66 16.96
C CYS A 318 -6.20 11.39 17.16
N SER A 319 -7.03 11.36 18.20
CA SER A 319 -7.87 10.19 18.47
C SER A 319 -9.07 10.12 17.54
N ILE A 320 -9.39 8.93 17.05
CA ILE A 320 -10.57 8.69 16.22
C ILE A 320 -11.67 8.05 17.07
N ARG A 321 -12.88 8.61 16.99
CA ARG A 321 -14.06 8.10 17.71
C ARG A 321 -15.30 8.09 16.85
N ASN A 322 -16.16 7.10 17.08
CA ASN A 322 -17.49 7.10 16.48
C ASN A 322 -18.43 8.12 17.19
N LYS A 323 -19.64 8.32 16.64
CA LYS A 323 -20.70 9.16 17.26
C LYS A 323 -21.07 8.79 18.69
N GLU A 324 -20.87 7.53 19.07
CA GLU A 324 -21.12 7.01 20.41
C GLU A 324 -19.90 7.20 21.33
N HIS A 325 -18.88 7.96 20.87
CA HIS A 325 -17.59 8.17 21.51
C HIS A 325 -16.77 6.89 21.78
N GLU A 326 -17.18 5.78 21.19
CA GLU A 326 -16.42 4.54 21.19
C GLU A 326 -15.19 4.69 20.29
N ARG A 327 -14.09 4.12 20.73
CA ARG A 327 -12.81 4.18 20.01
C ARG A 327 -12.84 3.14 18.91
N VAL A 328 -12.36 3.52 17.73
CA VAL A 328 -12.36 2.64 16.56
C VAL A 328 -11.28 1.57 16.70
N GLY A 329 -11.72 0.33 16.91
CA GLY A 329 -10.93 -0.91 16.82
C GLY A 329 -9.83 -1.11 17.88
N ARG A 330 -9.32 -2.35 18.00
CA ARG A 330 -8.11 -2.73 18.73
C ARG A 330 -7.42 -3.85 17.96
N MET A 331 -6.18 -3.66 17.55
CA MET A 331 -5.46 -4.63 16.71
C MET A 331 -5.21 -5.97 17.41
N ALA A 332 -5.65 -7.03 16.74
CA ALA A 332 -4.70 -7.93 16.11
C ALA A 332 -5.03 -7.94 14.60
N GLU A 333 -4.07 -7.54 13.75
CA GLU A 333 -4.11 -7.77 12.30
C GLU A 333 -5.13 -6.97 11.45
N HIS A 334 -5.51 -5.75 11.86
CA HIS A 334 -6.34 -4.89 11.01
C HIS A 334 -5.55 -4.19 9.90
N SER A 335 -6.05 -4.23 8.67
CA SER A 335 -5.51 -3.48 7.53
C SER A 335 -6.46 -2.31 7.23
N ILE A 336 -5.92 -1.08 7.27
CA ILE A 336 -6.66 0.16 7.01
C ILE A 336 -6.45 0.52 5.54
N ILE A 337 -7.51 0.94 4.87
CA ILE A 337 -7.44 1.49 3.52
C ILE A 337 -8.19 2.82 3.50
N SER A 338 -7.53 3.87 3.00
CA SER A 338 -8.23 5.12 2.69
C SER A 338 -8.92 4.97 1.34
N LEU A 339 -10.23 5.20 1.28
CA LEU A 339 -10.99 5.11 0.03
C LEU A 339 -10.91 6.43 -0.74
N ASP A 340 -11.16 7.54 -0.04
CA ASP A 340 -11.17 8.88 -0.58
C ASP A 340 -10.84 9.92 0.52
N SER A 341 -11.08 11.20 0.23
CA SER A 341 -10.78 12.32 1.14
C SER A 341 -11.63 12.37 2.42
N GLY A 342 -12.67 11.54 2.55
CA GLY A 342 -13.58 11.55 3.70
C GLY A 342 -13.95 10.15 4.21
N ARG A 343 -13.54 9.07 3.55
CA ARG A 343 -13.87 7.70 3.95
C ARG A 343 -12.65 6.80 4.04
N PHE A 344 -12.72 5.86 4.96
CA PHE A 344 -11.76 4.77 5.06
C PHE A 344 -12.48 3.48 5.43
N SER A 345 -11.91 2.35 5.02
CA SER A 345 -12.35 1.03 5.43
C SER A 345 -11.36 0.39 6.38
N LEU A 346 -11.91 -0.27 7.38
CA LEU A 346 -11.17 -1.10 8.32
C LEU A 346 -11.52 -2.56 8.07
N LEU A 347 -10.52 -3.36 7.74
CA LEU A 347 -10.67 -4.80 7.70
C LEU A 347 -10.32 -5.41 9.05
N THR A 348 -11.23 -6.21 9.57
CA THR A 348 -11.01 -7.05 10.75
C THR A 348 -11.27 -8.50 10.37
N PHE A 349 -10.51 -9.44 10.93
CA PHE A 349 -10.75 -10.85 10.69
C PHE A 349 -10.44 -11.68 11.93
N PHE A 350 -11.04 -12.86 11.98
CA PHE A 350 -10.74 -13.84 13.00
C PHE A 350 -10.96 -15.26 12.47
N LEU A 351 -10.18 -16.19 13.03
CA LEU A 351 -10.25 -17.60 12.68
C LEU A 351 -11.22 -18.34 13.59
N ASP A 352 -12.01 -19.24 13.00
CA ASP A 352 -12.82 -20.17 13.80
C ASP A 352 -11.90 -21.25 14.40
N HIS A 353 -11.60 -21.15 15.69
CA HIS A 353 -10.78 -22.14 16.38
C HIS A 353 -11.52 -23.45 16.67
N ARG A 354 -12.85 -23.53 16.47
CA ARG A 354 -13.64 -24.75 16.72
C ARG A 354 -13.52 -25.76 15.58
N LYS A 355 -13.24 -25.30 14.36
CA LYS A 355 -13.09 -26.13 13.17
C LYS A 355 -11.67 -25.99 12.63
N TYR A 356 -10.80 -26.94 12.96
CA TYR A 356 -9.42 -26.96 12.49
C TYR A 356 -9.07 -28.26 11.75
N LYS A 357 -8.02 -28.19 10.93
CA LYS A 357 -7.33 -29.34 10.37
C LYS A 357 -5.93 -29.39 10.97
N MET A 358 -5.55 -30.57 11.44
CA MET A 358 -4.18 -30.85 11.85
C MET A 358 -3.38 -31.27 10.62
N ILE A 359 -2.30 -30.56 10.32
CA ILE A 359 -1.36 -30.92 9.25
C ILE A 359 0.05 -30.70 9.78
N ALA A 360 0.91 -31.72 9.72
CA ALA A 360 2.30 -31.66 10.16
C ALA A 360 2.47 -31.00 11.55
N SER A 361 1.66 -31.46 12.52
CA SER A 361 1.66 -30.99 13.91
C SER A 361 1.29 -29.52 14.14
N ARG A 362 0.68 -28.86 13.13
CA ARG A 362 0.10 -27.52 13.26
C ARG A 362 -1.40 -27.54 13.00
N THR A 363 -2.14 -26.72 13.73
CA THR A 363 -3.59 -26.55 13.59
C THR A 363 -3.89 -25.38 12.67
N TYR A 364 -4.78 -25.61 11.71
CA TYR A 364 -5.23 -24.57 10.78
C TYR A 364 -6.75 -24.50 10.79
N SER A 365 -7.28 -23.32 11.11
CA SER A 365 -8.72 -23.07 11.08
C SER A 365 -9.25 -23.19 9.66
N LYS A 366 -10.38 -23.89 9.50
CA LYS A 366 -11.05 -24.10 8.22
C LYS A 366 -12.02 -22.99 7.83
N LYS A 367 -12.31 -22.09 8.77
CA LYS A 367 -13.22 -20.97 8.58
C LYS A 367 -12.53 -19.68 9.01
N LEU A 368 -12.59 -18.69 8.14
CA LEU A 368 -12.08 -17.33 8.34
C LEU A 368 -13.27 -16.38 8.21
N PHE A 369 -13.50 -15.61 9.26
CA PHE A 369 -14.50 -14.54 9.26
C PHE A 369 -13.80 -13.23 8.99
N VAL A 370 -14.33 -12.46 8.05
CA VAL A 370 -13.78 -11.17 7.66
C VAL A 370 -14.90 -10.16 7.73
N LYS A 371 -14.61 -9.01 8.31
CA LYS A 371 -15.53 -7.89 8.45
C LYS A 371 -14.85 -6.64 7.92
N LEU A 372 -15.45 -6.05 6.90
CA LEU A 372 -15.05 -4.77 6.32
C LEU A 372 -16.02 -3.71 6.81
N THR A 373 -15.54 -2.78 7.63
CA THR A 373 -16.34 -1.67 8.15
C THR A 373 -15.87 -0.37 7.50
N THR A 374 -16.79 0.34 6.85
CA THR A 374 -16.51 1.64 6.22
C THR A 374 -16.98 2.77 7.13
N TYR A 375 -16.08 3.72 7.36
CA TYR A 375 -16.30 4.90 8.17
C TYR A 375 -16.23 6.15 7.30
N HIS A 376 -17.09 7.12 7.61
CA HIS A 376 -17.04 8.48 7.07
C HIS A 376 -16.56 9.43 8.15
N ILE A 377 -15.64 10.33 7.82
CA ILE A 377 -15.16 11.37 8.71
C ILE A 377 -16.11 12.55 8.68
N GLU A 378 -16.64 12.92 9.84
CA GLU A 378 -17.67 13.95 9.94
C GLU A 378 -17.10 15.37 10.02
N ASN A 379 -15.90 15.50 10.58
CA ASN A 379 -15.24 16.79 10.79
C ASN A 379 -14.06 16.93 9.82
N ASN A 380 -13.97 18.07 9.14
CA ASN A 380 -13.00 18.29 8.08
C ASN A 380 -11.55 18.09 8.59
N PRO A 381 -10.76 17.16 8.00
CA PRO A 381 -9.34 16.99 8.37
C PRO A 381 -8.49 18.26 8.11
N ALA A 382 -8.97 19.20 7.28
CA ALA A 382 -8.35 20.52 7.09
C ALA A 382 -8.33 21.39 8.36
N PHE A 383 -9.08 21.02 9.41
CA PHE A 383 -9.01 21.67 10.72
C PHE A 383 -7.60 21.60 11.34
N LEU A 384 -6.78 20.62 10.92
CA LEU A 384 -5.37 20.49 11.31
C LEU A 384 -4.42 21.41 10.51
N GLU A 385 -4.84 21.93 9.37
CA GLU A 385 -4.07 22.89 8.57
C GLU A 385 -4.35 24.34 8.98
N GLU A 386 -5.61 24.69 9.28
CA GLU A 386 -6.01 26.05 9.69
C GLU A 386 -5.54 26.48 11.08
N THR A 387 -5.13 25.56 11.95
CA THR A 387 -4.71 25.88 13.33
C THR A 387 -3.31 26.50 13.45
N GLN A 388 -2.61 26.76 12.34
CA GLN A 388 -1.25 27.32 12.32
C GLN A 388 -1.12 28.82 12.65
N GLY A 389 -2.21 29.51 13.02
CA GLY A 389 -2.15 30.92 13.43
C GLY A 389 -1.84 31.18 14.91
N GLN A 390 -1.99 30.20 15.81
CA GLN A 390 -1.92 30.45 17.26
C GLN A 390 -1.04 29.41 17.97
N GLN A 391 0.05 29.90 18.57
CA GLN A 391 1.03 29.16 19.37
C GLN A 391 0.48 28.52 20.68
N ASN A 392 -0.83 28.32 20.81
CA ASN A 392 -1.47 27.80 22.02
C ASN A 392 -2.19 26.47 21.75
N LEU A 393 -1.45 25.41 21.41
CA LEU A 393 -2.02 24.07 21.19
C LEU A 393 -1.29 22.96 21.96
N LEU A 394 -0.98 23.21 23.24
CA LEU A 394 -0.50 22.17 24.15
C LEU A 394 -1.63 21.47 24.93
N THR A 395 -2.91 21.78 24.66
CA THR A 395 -4.01 21.32 25.53
C THR A 395 -5.29 20.83 24.84
N LEU A 396 -5.44 20.94 23.51
CA LEU A 396 -6.57 20.29 22.83
C LEU A 396 -6.20 18.87 22.40
N LYS A 397 -6.86 17.87 22.99
CA LYS A 397 -6.98 16.56 22.37
C LYS A 397 -7.76 16.76 21.07
N HIS A 398 -7.04 16.75 19.95
CA HIS A 398 -7.67 16.79 18.63
C HIS A 398 -8.39 15.46 18.42
N GLU A 399 -9.71 15.52 18.36
CA GLU A 399 -10.58 14.35 18.18
C GLU A 399 -11.20 14.41 16.79
N ILE A 400 -11.03 13.33 16.03
CA ILE A 400 -11.67 13.15 14.73
C ILE A 400 -12.91 12.29 14.94
N GLN A 401 -14.07 12.86 14.63
CA GLN A 401 -15.34 12.16 14.69
C GLN A 401 -15.61 11.43 13.38
N VAL A 402 -16.07 10.18 13.50
CA VAL A 402 -16.45 9.34 12.37
C VAL A 402 -17.84 8.76 12.58
N SER A 403 -18.56 8.50 11.48
CA SER A 403 -19.76 7.67 11.49
C SER A 403 -19.51 6.38 10.73
N LYS A 404 -19.96 5.28 11.32
CA LYS A 404 -20.03 3.99 10.62
C LYS A 404 -21.09 4.09 9.53
N GLN A 405 -20.68 3.90 8.28
CA GLN A 405 -21.57 3.98 7.12
C GLN A 405 -22.07 2.60 6.70
N GLN A 406 -21.14 1.64 6.65
CA GLN A 406 -21.43 0.30 6.16
C GLN A 406 -20.61 -0.74 6.92
N GLU A 407 -21.18 -1.94 7.04
CA GLU A 407 -20.47 -3.14 7.46
C GLU A 407 -20.81 -4.27 6.51
N GLN A 408 -19.78 -4.97 6.04
CA GLN A 408 -19.91 -6.16 5.22
C GLN A 408 -19.17 -7.31 5.89
N ASP A 409 -19.89 -8.40 6.12
CA ASP A 409 -19.36 -9.61 6.74
C ASP A 409 -19.20 -10.70 5.67
N PHE A 410 -18.05 -11.36 5.69
CA PHE A 410 -17.68 -12.42 4.77
C PHE A 410 -17.24 -13.66 5.55
N GLU A 411 -17.60 -14.82 5.02
CA GLU A 411 -17.15 -16.10 5.54
C GLU A 411 -16.39 -16.86 4.45
N PHE A 412 -15.11 -17.12 4.69
CA PHE A 412 -14.30 -17.94 3.81
C PHE A 412 -14.12 -19.33 4.41
N PHE A 413 -14.21 -20.35 3.55
CA PHE A 413 -14.00 -21.74 3.91
C PHE A 413 -12.80 -22.31 3.17
N SER A 414 -12.01 -23.12 3.87
CA SER A 414 -10.89 -23.87 3.30
C SER A 414 -10.86 -25.30 3.84
N SER A 415 -10.83 -26.27 2.92
CA SER A 415 -10.71 -27.70 3.23
C SER A 415 -9.39 -28.05 3.94
N TYR A 416 -8.37 -27.23 3.77
CA TYR A 416 -7.01 -27.42 4.29
C TYR A 416 -6.60 -26.38 5.34
N GLY A 417 -7.50 -25.42 5.61
CA GLY A 417 -7.30 -24.30 6.51
C GLY A 417 -6.66 -23.08 5.85
N PHE A 418 -6.43 -22.01 6.61
CA PHE A 418 -5.76 -20.77 6.17
C PHE A 418 -4.32 -20.72 6.68
N SER A 419 -3.43 -20.01 5.99
CA SER A 419 -2.04 -19.81 6.44
C SER A 419 -1.75 -18.33 6.69
N PRO A 420 -1.05 -17.97 7.77
CA PRO A 420 -0.69 -16.58 8.04
C PRO A 420 0.25 -16.00 6.98
N PRO A 421 0.10 -14.72 6.58
CA PRO A 421 -1.05 -13.86 6.85
C PRO A 421 -2.27 -14.35 6.05
N GLU A 422 -3.40 -14.49 6.72
CA GLU A 422 -4.63 -15.11 6.21
C GLU A 422 -5.27 -14.28 5.10
N ILE A 423 -5.13 -12.96 5.18
CA ILE A 423 -5.70 -12.02 4.22
C ILE A 423 -4.77 -10.84 3.97
N ARG A 424 -4.69 -10.41 2.73
CA ARG A 424 -4.06 -9.14 2.32
C ARG A 424 -5.06 -8.27 1.60
N LEU A 425 -4.82 -6.97 1.66
CA LEU A 425 -5.66 -5.94 1.09
C LEU A 425 -4.89 -5.12 0.07
N ALA A 426 -5.58 -4.78 -1.01
CA ALA A 426 -5.21 -3.69 -1.89
C ALA A 426 -6.45 -2.90 -2.30
N LEU A 427 -6.24 -1.68 -2.76
CA LEU A 427 -7.30 -0.81 -3.27
C LEU A 427 -7.15 -0.65 -4.78
N SER A 428 -8.25 -0.66 -5.50
CA SER A 428 -8.33 0.03 -6.79
C SER A 428 -9.15 1.30 -6.57
N THR A 429 -8.62 2.43 -7.01
CA THR A 429 -9.19 3.77 -6.79
C THR A 429 -9.82 4.32 -8.03
#